data_AF-A0AAV4RH10-F1
#
_entry.id   AF-A0AAV4RH10-F1
#
_cell.length_a   1.000
_cell.length_b   1.000
_cell.length_c   1.000
_cell.angle_alpha   90.00
_cell.angle_beta   90.00
_cell.angle_gamma   90.00
#
_symmetry.space_group_name_H-M   'P 1'
#
loop_
_entity.id
_entity.type
_entity.pdbx_description
1 polymer ?
#
loop_
_entity_poly.entity_id
_entity_poly.type
_entity_poly.pdbx_seq_one_letter_code
_entity_poly.pdbx_strand_id
1 'polypeptide(L)'
;MPTENFFDHLLDENSDFQNGQLIEDCMQRFDLDCDGFLNLRELCSLTDELFSDENGTSYEFPVLIAPVIKPTTALIAIDVQNDFIDGSLAIRNCPAGQEGFEVVPVINNLLETVPFDYVFYTYDWHPKITYPLLIMNLRNFHETSLIPQEKQRFSTLLSLKVLQQLNKKLWPRHCVQNSWGQNCILN
;
A
#
# COMPACT_ATOMS: atom_id res chain seq x y z
N MET A 1 37.44 6.78 -19.54
CA MET A 1 36.28 6.38 -20.35
C MET A 1 35.13 6.34 -19.37
N PRO A 2 34.05 7.12 -19.53
CA PRO A 2 32.86 6.91 -18.71
C PRO A 2 32.37 5.50 -19.00
N THR A 3 32.26 4.67 -17.98
CA THR A 3 31.57 3.38 -18.06
C THR A 3 30.09 3.70 -18.16
N GLU A 4 29.47 3.34 -19.27
CA GLU A 4 28.03 3.44 -19.50
C GLU A 4 27.29 2.77 -18.32
N ASN A 5 26.41 3.50 -17.64
CA ASN A 5 25.67 2.97 -16.50
C ASN A 5 24.64 1.98 -17.02
N PHE A 6 24.60 0.78 -16.44
CA PHE A 6 23.70 -0.26 -16.86
C PHE A 6 22.23 0.19 -16.89
N PHE A 7 21.79 1.08 -16.00
CA PHE A 7 20.37 1.44 -15.86
C PHE A 7 19.92 2.64 -16.71
N ASP A 8 20.83 3.37 -17.37
CA ASP A 8 20.50 4.60 -18.10
C ASP A 8 19.46 4.36 -19.21
N HIS A 9 19.61 3.24 -19.94
CA HIS A 9 18.69 2.85 -21.01
C HIS A 9 17.28 2.47 -20.49
N LEU A 10 17.12 2.23 -19.18
CA LEU A 10 15.81 1.95 -18.58
C LEU A 10 14.95 3.20 -18.37
N LEU A 11 15.56 4.38 -18.48
CA LEU A 11 14.87 5.66 -18.28
C LEU A 11 14.16 6.16 -19.55
N ASP A 12 14.40 5.52 -20.71
CA ASP A 12 13.77 5.89 -21.97
C ASP A 12 12.32 5.37 -22.04
N GLU A 13 11.35 6.28 -22.11
CA GLU A 13 9.90 5.98 -22.11
C GLU A 13 9.40 5.11 -23.29
N ASN A 14 10.25 4.84 -24.30
CA ASN A 14 9.92 4.04 -25.49
C ASN A 14 10.47 2.60 -25.47
N SER A 15 11.09 2.18 -24.37
CA SER A 15 11.69 0.86 -24.23
C SER A 15 10.62 -0.21 -23.93
N ASP A 16 10.51 -1.20 -24.83
CA ASP A 16 9.57 -2.31 -24.70
C ASP A 16 10.23 -3.41 -23.86
N PHE A 17 9.89 -3.47 -22.57
CA PHE A 17 10.56 -4.39 -21.63
C PHE A 17 9.88 -5.76 -21.59
N GLN A 18 10.65 -6.81 -21.89
CA GLN A 18 10.35 -8.15 -21.41
C GLN A 18 11.09 -8.40 -20.10
N ASN A 19 10.34 -8.50 -18.98
CA ASN A 19 10.90 -8.67 -17.62
C ASN A 19 11.94 -9.80 -17.50
N GLY A 20 11.85 -10.86 -18.33
CA GLY A 20 12.81 -11.96 -18.33
C GLY A 20 14.21 -11.56 -18.83
N GLN A 21 14.28 -10.72 -19.87
CA GLN A 21 15.55 -10.30 -20.47
C GLN A 21 16.33 -9.37 -19.54
N LEU A 22 15.64 -8.44 -18.86
CA LEU A 22 16.26 -7.52 -17.91
C LEU A 22 16.93 -8.26 -16.74
N ILE A 23 16.27 -9.29 -16.21
CA ILE A 23 16.82 -10.11 -15.12
C ILE A 23 18.07 -10.85 -15.61
N GLU A 24 18.02 -11.41 -16.82
CA GLU A 24 19.17 -12.12 -17.41
C GLU A 24 20.35 -11.16 -17.63
N ASP A 25 20.10 -9.98 -18.20
CA ASP A 25 21.13 -8.97 -18.45
C ASP A 25 21.71 -8.40 -17.14
N CYS A 26 20.86 -8.18 -16.12
CA CYS A 26 21.28 -7.80 -14.77
C CYS A 26 22.21 -8.86 -14.16
N MET A 27 21.80 -10.14 -14.21
CA MET A 27 22.61 -11.22 -13.65
C MET A 27 23.91 -11.36 -14.43
N GLN A 28 23.89 -11.33 -15.77
CA GLN A 28 25.12 -11.35 -16.57
C GLN A 28 26.09 -10.19 -16.25
N ARG A 29 25.57 -9.03 -15.84
CA ARG A 29 26.38 -7.84 -15.54
C ARG A 29 26.95 -7.82 -14.12
N PHE A 30 26.17 -8.29 -13.16
CA PHE A 30 26.45 -8.10 -11.73
C PHE A 30 26.79 -9.39 -11.00
N ASP A 31 26.33 -10.56 -11.42
CA ASP A 31 26.75 -11.87 -10.88
C ASP A 31 28.14 -12.21 -11.47
N LEU A 32 29.20 -11.75 -10.79
CA LEU A 32 30.58 -11.83 -11.28
C LEU A 32 31.19 -13.22 -11.07
N ASP A 33 30.69 -13.97 -10.08
CA ASP A 33 31.11 -15.34 -9.83
C ASP A 33 30.24 -16.41 -10.52
N CYS A 34 29.17 -15.98 -11.19
CA CYS A 34 28.24 -16.78 -11.98
C CYS A 34 27.58 -17.90 -11.16
N ASP A 35 27.33 -17.67 -9.87
CA ASP A 35 26.69 -18.66 -8.99
C ASP A 35 25.16 -18.62 -9.03
N GLY A 36 24.58 -17.64 -9.76
CA GLY A 36 23.16 -17.42 -9.89
C GLY A 36 22.56 -16.56 -8.77
N PHE A 37 23.37 -16.01 -7.88
CA PHE A 37 23.00 -15.15 -6.78
C PHE A 37 23.92 -13.92 -6.73
N LEU A 38 23.41 -12.79 -6.22
CA LEU A 38 24.26 -11.63 -5.97
C LEU A 38 24.82 -11.69 -4.56
N ASN A 39 26.13 -11.90 -4.45
CA ASN A 39 26.86 -11.72 -3.21
C ASN A 39 26.94 -10.22 -2.84
N LEU A 40 27.45 -9.89 -1.65
CA LEU A 40 27.44 -8.49 -1.16
C LEU A 40 28.22 -7.55 -2.05
N ARG A 41 29.33 -8.01 -2.64
CA ARG A 41 30.17 -7.19 -3.50
C ARG A 41 29.46 -6.86 -4.81
N GLU A 42 28.76 -7.85 -5.34
CA GLU A 42 27.98 -7.76 -6.57
C GLU A 42 26.73 -6.91 -6.39
N LEU A 43 26.03 -7.10 -5.27
CA LEU A 43 24.91 -6.25 -4.89
C LEU A 43 25.36 -4.80 -4.70
N CYS A 44 26.50 -4.55 -4.06
CA CYS A 44 27.05 -3.19 -3.97
C CYS A 44 27.32 -2.61 -5.36
N SER A 45 27.92 -3.37 -6.27
CA SER A 45 28.17 -2.91 -7.65
C SER A 45 26.88 -2.60 -8.40
N LEU A 46 25.84 -3.42 -8.20
CA LEU A 46 24.51 -3.18 -8.76
C LEU A 46 23.92 -1.89 -8.19
N THR A 47 23.95 -1.71 -6.87
CA THR A 47 23.40 -0.51 -6.23
C THR A 47 24.18 0.76 -6.57
N ASP A 48 25.50 0.65 -6.75
CA ASP A 48 26.35 1.78 -7.13
C ASP A 48 25.95 2.30 -8.52
N GLU A 49 25.67 1.42 -9.48
CA GLU A 49 25.16 1.81 -10.81
C GLU A 49 23.69 2.25 -10.73
N LEU A 50 22.83 1.50 -10.03
CA LEU A 50 21.39 1.82 -9.93
C LEU A 50 21.12 3.18 -9.31
N PHE A 51 21.95 3.59 -8.36
CA PHE A 51 21.77 4.84 -7.62
C PHE A 51 22.78 5.93 -7.99
N SER A 52 23.39 5.85 -9.17
CA SER A 52 24.22 6.92 -9.72
C SER A 52 23.69 7.38 -11.07
N ASP A 53 23.93 8.64 -11.41
CA ASP A 53 23.65 9.17 -12.75
C ASP A 53 24.68 8.68 -13.79
N GLU A 54 24.48 9.07 -15.06
CA GLU A 54 25.40 8.84 -16.19
C GLU A 54 26.84 9.34 -15.94
N ASN A 55 27.02 10.25 -14.98
CA ASN A 55 28.30 10.83 -14.60
C ASN A 55 28.92 10.13 -13.36
N GLY A 56 28.27 9.10 -12.82
CA GLY A 56 28.69 8.37 -11.63
C GLY A 56 28.43 9.12 -10.31
N THR A 57 27.57 10.13 -10.32
CA THR A 57 27.18 10.88 -9.12
C THR A 57 26.03 10.16 -8.44
N SER A 58 26.25 9.70 -7.21
CA SER A 58 25.19 9.03 -6.44
C SER A 58 24.04 9.97 -6.10
N TYR A 59 22.81 9.51 -6.27
CA TYR A 59 21.62 10.24 -5.84
C TYR A 59 21.63 10.38 -4.31
N GLU A 60 21.39 11.60 -3.79
CA GLU A 60 21.19 11.81 -2.36
C GLU A 60 19.86 11.18 -1.93
N PHE A 61 19.92 9.95 -1.42
CA PHE A 61 18.79 9.33 -0.74
C PHE A 61 18.83 9.64 0.75
N PRO A 62 17.69 10.00 1.37
CA PRO A 62 17.57 10.07 2.83
C PRO A 62 17.62 8.68 3.50
N VAL A 63 17.85 7.63 2.73
CA VAL A 63 17.89 6.23 3.17
C VAL A 63 19.28 5.68 2.91
N LEU A 64 20.00 5.34 3.98
CA LEU A 64 21.21 4.54 3.91
C LEU A 64 20.82 3.12 3.51
N ILE A 65 21.20 2.70 2.30
CA ILE A 65 21.12 1.30 1.91
C ILE A 65 22.40 0.63 2.41
N ALA A 66 22.31 0.01 3.59
CA ALA A 66 23.38 -0.86 4.07
C ALA A 66 23.13 -2.28 3.54
N PRO A 67 24.13 -2.95 2.94
CA PRO A 67 23.98 -4.34 2.56
C PRO A 67 23.82 -5.19 3.82
N VAL A 68 22.59 -5.66 4.09
CA VAL A 68 22.28 -6.49 5.25
C VAL A 68 22.46 -7.95 4.85
N ILE A 69 23.45 -8.61 5.44
CA ILE A 69 23.66 -10.05 5.29
C ILE A 69 22.58 -10.74 6.15
N LYS A 70 21.47 -11.14 5.52
CA LYS A 70 20.22 -11.65 6.15
C LYS A 70 19.35 -10.56 6.80
N PRO A 71 18.63 -9.75 6.00
CA PRO A 71 17.65 -8.83 6.55
C PRO A 71 16.53 -9.63 7.24
N THR A 72 16.04 -9.10 8.36
CA THR A 72 14.76 -9.54 8.89
C THR A 72 13.66 -9.03 7.97
N THR A 73 12.87 -9.93 7.44
CA THR A 73 11.85 -9.68 6.43
C THR A 73 10.45 -9.78 7.03
N ALA A 74 9.55 -8.90 6.61
CA ALA A 74 8.16 -8.94 7.03
C ALA A 74 7.24 -8.66 5.84
N LEU A 75 6.18 -9.45 5.70
CA LEU A 75 5.06 -9.17 4.81
C LEU A 75 3.92 -8.56 5.63
N ILE A 76 3.40 -7.42 5.19
CA ILE A 76 2.21 -6.78 5.78
C ILE A 76 1.11 -6.75 4.72
N ALA A 77 0.12 -7.63 4.86
CA ALA A 77 -1.07 -7.65 4.01
C ALA A 77 -2.08 -6.63 4.53
N ILE A 78 -2.28 -5.56 3.78
CA ILE A 78 -3.08 -4.41 4.21
C ILE A 78 -4.51 -4.56 3.70
N ASP A 79 -5.45 -4.71 4.65
CA ASP A 79 -6.89 -4.56 4.45
C ASP A 79 -7.45 -5.34 3.23
N VAL A 80 -7.01 -6.60 3.06
CA VAL A 80 -7.48 -7.50 1.99
C VAL A 80 -8.85 -8.09 2.35
N GLN A 81 -9.83 -7.21 2.49
CA GLN A 81 -11.16 -7.49 3.02
C GLN A 81 -12.24 -7.45 1.92
N ASN A 82 -13.33 -8.19 2.16
CA ASN A 82 -14.49 -8.25 1.28
C ASN A 82 -15.00 -6.87 0.84
N ASP A 83 -15.11 -5.89 1.74
CA ASP A 83 -15.65 -4.57 1.39
C ASP A 83 -14.80 -3.80 0.39
N PHE A 84 -13.48 -4.02 0.36
CA PHE A 84 -12.59 -3.40 -0.63
C PHE A 84 -12.50 -4.18 -1.94
N ILE A 85 -12.84 -5.48 -1.92
CA ILE A 85 -12.78 -6.32 -3.11
C ILE A 85 -14.13 -6.31 -3.85
N ASP A 86 -15.20 -6.72 -3.19
CA ASP A 86 -16.52 -6.91 -3.81
C ASP A 86 -17.71 -6.39 -2.98
N GLY A 87 -17.45 -5.70 -1.88
CA GLY A 87 -18.48 -5.15 -1.02
C GLY A 87 -18.71 -3.65 -1.20
N SER A 88 -19.04 -2.99 -0.10
CA SER A 88 -19.59 -1.63 -0.12
C SER A 88 -18.61 -0.55 -0.58
N LEU A 89 -17.31 -0.85 -0.57
CA LEU A 89 -16.23 0.04 -0.98
C LEU A 89 -15.28 -0.63 -1.97
N ALA A 90 -15.83 -1.49 -2.83
CA ALA A 90 -15.05 -2.20 -3.84
C ALA A 90 -14.19 -1.22 -4.65
N ILE A 91 -12.89 -1.49 -4.79
CA ILE A 91 -11.94 -0.58 -5.44
C ILE A 91 -12.34 -0.28 -6.90
N ARG A 92 -12.97 -1.23 -7.59
CA ARG A 92 -13.52 -1.07 -8.94
C ARG A 92 -14.52 0.10 -9.05
N ASN A 93 -15.22 0.39 -7.95
CA ASN A 93 -16.23 1.45 -7.85
C ASN A 93 -15.64 2.77 -7.33
N CYS A 94 -14.35 2.78 -6.97
CA CYS A 94 -13.62 3.95 -6.55
C CYS A 94 -12.89 4.60 -7.73
N PRO A 95 -12.35 5.83 -7.59
CA PRO A 95 -11.61 6.50 -8.66
C PRO A 95 -10.42 5.71 -9.24
N ALA A 96 -9.90 4.74 -8.49
CA ALA A 96 -8.84 3.85 -8.96
C ALA A 96 -9.32 2.89 -10.08
N GLY A 97 -10.59 2.44 -10.02
CA GLY A 97 -11.19 1.60 -11.07
C GLY A 97 -10.55 0.21 -11.24
N GLN A 98 -9.73 -0.22 -10.29
CA GLN A 98 -8.98 -1.48 -10.36
C GLN A 98 -9.76 -2.66 -9.76
N GLU A 99 -9.47 -3.83 -10.28
CA GLU A 99 -10.04 -5.10 -9.83
C GLU A 99 -9.33 -5.59 -8.56
N GLY A 100 -9.90 -5.25 -7.39
CA GLY A 100 -9.28 -5.55 -6.09
C GLY A 100 -8.99 -7.04 -5.83
N PHE A 101 -9.68 -7.96 -6.51
CA PHE A 101 -9.44 -9.40 -6.36
C PHE A 101 -8.10 -9.85 -6.97
N GLU A 102 -7.54 -9.11 -7.93
CA GLU A 102 -6.29 -9.50 -8.62
C GLU A 102 -5.09 -9.60 -7.68
N VAL A 103 -5.13 -8.91 -6.53
CA VAL A 103 -4.06 -8.95 -5.52
C VAL A 103 -4.05 -10.25 -4.71
N VAL A 104 -5.18 -10.93 -4.59
CA VAL A 104 -5.33 -12.15 -3.75
C VAL A 104 -4.39 -13.27 -4.19
N PRO A 105 -4.38 -13.72 -5.47
CA PRO A 105 -3.45 -14.77 -5.90
C PRO A 105 -1.98 -14.35 -5.77
N VAL A 106 -1.65 -13.07 -5.95
CA VAL A 106 -0.28 -12.56 -5.80
C VAL A 106 0.18 -12.65 -4.35
N ILE A 107 -0.63 -12.20 -3.39
CA ILE A 107 -0.30 -12.26 -1.96
C ILE A 107 -0.22 -13.71 -1.49
N ASN A 108 -1.15 -14.58 -1.90
CA ASN A 108 -1.09 -16.00 -1.56
C ASN A 108 0.18 -16.65 -2.11
N ASN A 109 0.57 -16.36 -3.36
CA ASN A 109 1.83 -16.84 -3.91
C ASN A 109 3.05 -16.33 -3.12
N LEU A 110 3.05 -15.07 -2.69
CA LEU A 110 4.14 -14.54 -1.84
C LEU A 110 4.20 -15.26 -0.49
N LEU A 111 3.06 -15.51 0.15
CA LEU A 111 2.97 -16.26 1.41
C LEU A 111 3.50 -17.70 1.27
N GLU A 112 3.31 -18.32 0.11
CA GLU A 112 3.74 -19.70 -0.17
C GLU A 112 5.20 -19.80 -0.61
N THR A 113 5.69 -18.83 -1.39
CA THR A 113 6.98 -18.94 -2.10
C THR A 113 8.11 -18.18 -1.43
N VAL A 114 7.82 -17.19 -0.59
CA VAL A 114 8.83 -16.34 0.03
C VAL A 114 8.89 -16.62 1.54
N PRO A 115 10.07 -17.00 2.09
CA PRO A 115 10.22 -17.30 3.51
C PRO A 115 10.37 -16.02 4.34
N PHE A 116 9.28 -15.27 4.52
CA PHE A 116 9.27 -14.09 5.39
C PHE A 116 9.48 -14.49 6.86
N ASP A 117 10.29 -13.72 7.61
CA ASP A 117 10.47 -13.94 9.06
C ASP A 117 9.17 -13.62 9.84
N TYR A 118 8.39 -12.65 9.34
CA TYR A 118 7.12 -12.25 9.93
C TYR A 118 6.04 -12.01 8.88
N VAL A 119 4.80 -12.34 9.23
CA VAL A 119 3.62 -12.04 8.42
C VAL A 119 2.58 -11.37 9.30
N PHE A 120 2.12 -10.20 8.88
CA PHE A 120 1.09 -9.43 9.56
C PHE A 120 -0.07 -9.13 8.62
N TYR A 121 -1.26 -9.07 9.18
CA TYR A 121 -2.48 -8.70 8.48
C TYR A 121 -3.10 -7.50 9.19
N THR A 122 -3.47 -6.47 8.43
CA THR A 122 -4.27 -5.37 8.97
C THR A 122 -5.72 -5.54 8.54
N TYR A 123 -6.61 -4.98 9.36
CA TYR A 123 -8.03 -4.95 9.11
C TYR A 123 -8.54 -3.56 9.43
N ASP A 124 -9.23 -2.96 8.49
CA ASP A 124 -10.12 -1.87 8.82
C ASP A 124 -11.30 -2.45 9.63
N TRP A 125 -11.65 -1.82 10.75
CA TRP A 125 -12.44 -2.45 11.82
C TRP A 125 -13.47 -1.51 12.44
N HIS A 126 -14.40 -1.04 11.61
CA HIS A 126 -15.36 0.00 12.00
C HIS A 126 -16.46 -0.52 12.94
N PRO A 127 -16.75 0.17 14.05
CA PRO A 127 -17.83 -0.23 14.94
C PRO A 127 -19.18 -0.26 14.21
N LYS A 128 -20.07 -1.17 14.65
CA LYS A 128 -21.45 -1.29 14.11
C LYS A 128 -22.21 0.03 14.13
N ILE A 129 -21.86 0.91 15.08
CA ILE A 129 -22.32 2.30 15.20
C ILE A 129 -21.16 3.18 14.72
N THR A 130 -21.09 3.40 13.41
CA THR A 130 -20.08 4.26 12.80
C THR A 130 -20.42 5.72 13.13
N TYR A 131 -19.49 6.50 13.67
CA TYR A 131 -19.69 7.93 13.98
C TYR A 131 -20.28 8.82 12.85
N PRO A 132 -20.16 8.51 11.53
CA PRO A 132 -20.87 9.25 10.48
C PRO A 132 -22.40 9.04 10.51
N LEU A 133 -22.88 7.90 11.01
CA LEU A 133 -24.32 7.60 11.16
C LEU A 133 -24.97 8.33 12.34
N LEU A 134 -24.18 8.81 13.31
CA LEU A 134 -24.69 9.67 14.38
C LEU A 134 -25.09 11.06 13.85
N ILE A 135 -24.50 11.50 12.73
CA ILE A 135 -24.76 12.82 12.15
C ILE A 135 -25.86 12.76 11.08
N MET A 136 -26.01 11.64 10.35
CA MET A 136 -26.89 11.62 9.18
C MET A 136 -28.28 10.99 9.37
N ASN A 137 -28.58 10.18 10.40
CA ASN A 137 -29.91 9.54 10.42
C ASN A 137 -30.62 9.26 11.75
N LEU A 138 -30.08 9.52 12.95
CA LEU A 138 -30.83 9.23 14.19
C LEU A 138 -30.54 10.22 15.31
N ARG A 139 -31.45 11.17 15.48
CA ARG A 139 -32.05 11.40 16.80
C ARG A 139 -33.45 12.02 16.62
N ASN A 140 -34.47 11.18 16.62
CA ASN A 140 -35.66 11.54 17.40
C ASN A 140 -35.21 11.42 18.85
N PHE A 141 -34.88 12.55 19.47
CA PHE A 141 -34.42 12.58 20.85
C PHE A 141 -35.59 12.25 21.79
N HIS A 142 -35.30 11.51 22.86
CA HIS A 142 -36.25 11.23 23.94
C HIS A 142 -36.80 12.55 24.51
N GLU A 143 -38.11 12.61 24.76
CA GLU A 143 -38.85 13.84 25.14
C GLU A 143 -38.29 14.55 26.40
N THR A 144 -37.48 13.86 27.20
CA THR A 144 -36.87 14.36 28.43
C THR A 144 -35.53 15.08 28.25
N SER A 145 -35.07 15.31 27.01
CA SER A 145 -33.80 16.02 26.76
C SER A 145 -33.88 17.50 27.18
N LEU A 146 -33.08 17.89 28.19
CA LEU A 146 -33.02 19.26 28.74
C LEU A 146 -32.29 20.29 27.83
N ILE A 147 -31.75 19.85 26.69
CA ILE A 147 -30.98 20.72 25.79
C ILE A 147 -31.94 21.28 24.72
N PRO A 148 -32.02 22.62 24.51
CA PRO A 148 -32.85 23.21 23.45
C PRO A 148 -32.41 22.75 22.04
N GLN A 149 -33.37 22.37 21.18
CA GLN A 149 -33.12 21.84 19.82
C GLN A 149 -32.20 22.74 18.97
N GLU A 150 -32.25 24.07 19.12
CA GLU A 150 -31.40 25.00 18.36
C GLU A 150 -29.91 24.89 18.70
N LYS A 151 -29.55 24.74 19.98
CA LYS A 151 -28.15 24.59 20.39
C LYS A 151 -27.57 23.24 19.94
N GLN A 152 -28.43 22.24 19.76
CA GLN A 152 -28.02 20.92 19.28
C GLN A 152 -27.64 20.94 17.79
N ARG A 153 -28.43 21.61 16.95
CA ARG A 153 -28.11 21.82 15.51
C ARG A 153 -26.78 22.54 15.31
N PHE A 154 -26.47 23.50 16.17
CA PHE A 154 -25.20 24.24 16.13
C PHE A 154 -23.98 23.35 16.34
N SER A 155 -24.04 22.39 17.26
CA SER A 155 -22.94 21.46 17.52
C SER A 155 -22.64 20.56 16.31
N THR A 156 -23.69 20.07 15.64
CA THR A 156 -23.57 19.20 14.46
C THR A 156 -23.03 19.95 13.25
N LEU A 157 -23.47 21.20 13.04
CA LEU A 157 -22.94 22.07 11.99
C LEU A 157 -21.47 22.44 12.24
N LEU A 158 -21.08 22.61 13.51
CA LEU A 158 -19.68 22.86 13.88
C LEU A 158 -18.80 21.66 13.59
N SER A 159 -19.24 20.44 13.93
CA SER A 159 -18.51 19.20 13.62
C SER A 159 -18.34 18.98 12.11
N LEU A 160 -19.36 19.28 11.30
CA LEU A 160 -19.26 19.21 9.84
C LEU A 160 -18.33 20.27 9.27
N LYS A 161 -18.36 21.50 9.78
CA LYS A 161 -17.40 22.56 9.39
C LYS A 161 -15.96 22.18 9.74
N VAL A 162 -15.73 21.57 10.90
CA VAL A 162 -14.40 21.09 11.30
C VAL A 162 -13.94 19.95 10.38
N LEU A 163 -14.80 18.98 10.05
CA LEU A 163 -14.46 17.91 9.10
C LEU A 163 -14.20 18.44 7.68
N GLN A 164 -14.96 19.44 7.24
CA GLN A 164 -14.72 20.15 5.98
C GLN A 164 -13.41 20.95 5.99
N GLN A 165 -13.07 21.59 7.11
CA GLN A 165 -11.78 22.29 7.30
C GLN A 165 -10.59 21.33 7.31
N LEU A 166 -10.80 20.07 7.75
CA LEU A 166 -9.77 19.03 7.75
C LEU A 166 -9.65 18.29 6.40
N ASN A 167 -10.42 18.69 5.38
CA ASN A 167 -10.45 18.09 4.04
C ASN A 167 -10.54 16.55 4.04
N LYS A 168 -11.26 15.99 5.03
CA LYS A 168 -11.37 14.55 5.23
C LYS A 168 -12.41 13.97 4.27
N LYS A 169 -11.99 13.03 3.41
CA LYS A 169 -12.89 12.28 2.53
C LYS A 169 -13.80 11.38 3.38
N LEU A 170 -15.10 11.48 3.17
CA LEU A 170 -16.09 10.58 3.77
C LEU A 170 -16.31 9.39 2.84
N TRP A 171 -16.46 8.21 3.44
CA TRP A 171 -16.65 6.95 2.74
C TRP A 171 -17.97 6.29 3.14
N PRO A 172 -18.57 5.45 2.27
CA PRO A 172 -19.70 4.59 2.63
C PRO A 172 -19.41 3.73 3.87
N ARG A 173 -20.44 3.12 4.46
CA ARG A 173 -20.24 2.16 5.56
C ARG A 173 -19.51 0.92 5.03
N HIS A 174 -18.32 0.63 5.55
CA HIS A 174 -17.48 -0.50 5.17
C HIS A 174 -16.81 -1.12 6.40
N CYS A 175 -16.25 -2.31 6.22
CA CYS A 175 -15.45 -3.09 7.15
C CYS A 175 -16.01 -3.09 8.58
N VAL A 176 -17.32 -3.28 8.67
CA VAL A 176 -18.02 -3.24 9.96
C VAL A 176 -17.72 -4.49 10.77
N GLN A 177 -17.44 -4.32 12.06
CA GLN A 177 -17.18 -5.40 12.99
C GLN A 177 -18.20 -6.54 12.91
N ASN A 178 -17.70 -7.77 12.70
CA ASN A 178 -18.49 -8.99 12.58
C ASN A 178 -19.49 -8.95 11.40
N SER A 179 -19.17 -8.22 10.34
CA SER A 179 -19.94 -8.23 9.09
C SER A 179 -19.16 -8.97 8.00
N TRP A 180 -19.86 -9.43 6.96
CA TRP A 180 -19.22 -10.09 5.82
C TRP A 180 -18.12 -9.21 5.21
N GLY A 181 -18.39 -7.92 5.03
CA GLY A 181 -17.48 -6.95 4.43
C GLY A 181 -16.15 -6.79 5.15
N GLN A 182 -16.09 -7.11 6.44
CA GLN A 182 -14.88 -7.03 7.25
C GLN A 182 -13.97 -8.26 7.11
N ASN A 183 -14.47 -9.40 6.63
CA ASN A 183 -13.68 -10.63 6.58
C ASN A 183 -12.55 -10.52 5.54
N CYS A 184 -11.39 -11.11 5.86
CA CYS A 184 -10.26 -11.24 4.95
C CYS A 184 -10.51 -12.35 3.92
N ILE A 185 -9.94 -12.20 2.72
CA ILE A 185 -10.06 -13.16 1.60
C ILE A 185 -8.75 -13.94 1.36
N LEU A 186 -7.71 -13.72 2.15
CA LEU A 186 -6.46 -14.50 2.06
C LEU A 186 -6.63 -15.88 2.71
N ASN A 187 -5.89 -16.87 2.20
CA ASN A 187 -5.94 -18.28 2.62
C ASN A 187 -5.34 -18.52 4.00
#